data_AF-F6DQX0-F1
#
_entry.id   AF-F6DQX0-F1
#
_cell.length_a   1.000
_cell.length_b   1.000
_cell.length_c   1.000
_cell.angle_alpha   90.00
_cell.angle_beta   90.00
_cell.angle_gamma   90.00
#
_symmetry.space_group_name_H-M   'P 1'
#
loop_
_entity.id
_entity.type
_entity.pdbx_description
1 polymer ?
#
loop_
_entity_poly.entity_id
_entity_poly.type
_entity_poly.pdbx_seq_one_letter_code
_entity_poly.pdbx_strand_id
1 'polypeptide(L)'
;MKKRMIGGLFFSLMIFGILFSFELSNGFCLGDYLLNKLGLKAWSNDEERLGLRYTFFYGLAFVIIGWRGAEKYLRDSRLIEFIKKRPFIFFLALILFVVPAVLEVSKDTYYWFQDDLKAIEYHSKESICHIDTEGERKKISGTISLTNHSKEVQEVALKLVDKEYFPEDIILKDDQGHSTYRLLPGQKDNLSFNFYIDKGKTAFDGASITGPEIRFIKKS
;
A
#
# COMPACT_ATOMS: atom_id res chain seq x y z
N MET A 1 31.43 -15.21 -23.50
CA MET A 1 30.94 -14.17 -22.54
C MET A 1 29.72 -13.39 -23.04
N LYS A 2 29.76 -12.76 -24.23
CA LYS A 2 28.63 -11.94 -24.76
C LYS A 2 27.25 -12.61 -24.74
N LYS A 3 27.14 -13.88 -25.19
CA LYS A 3 25.86 -14.62 -25.19
C LYS A 3 25.26 -14.79 -23.78
N ARG A 4 26.09 -15.06 -22.78
CA ARG A 4 25.64 -15.20 -21.38
C ARG A 4 25.14 -13.88 -20.80
N MET A 5 25.80 -12.77 -21.16
CA MET A 5 25.38 -11.43 -20.73
C MET A 5 24.02 -11.04 -21.34
N ILE A 6 23.84 -11.29 -22.63
CA ILE A 6 22.55 -11.08 -23.33
C ILE A 6 21.45 -11.96 -22.71
N GLY A 7 21.77 -13.22 -22.43
CA GLY A 7 20.85 -14.12 -21.76
C GLY A 7 20.46 -13.67 -20.35
N GLY A 8 21.42 -13.11 -19.61
CA GLY A 8 21.16 -12.46 -18.31
C GLY A 8 20.19 -11.28 -18.43
N LEU A 9 20.35 -10.43 -19.45
CA LEU A 9 19.43 -9.31 -19.69
C LEU A 9 18.00 -9.78 -19.95
N PHE A 10 17.80 -10.85 -20.74
CA PHE A 10 16.47 -11.40 -20.96
C PHE A 10 15.88 -12.05 -19.70
N PHE A 11 16.71 -12.67 -18.88
CA PHE A 11 16.28 -13.18 -17.57
C PHE A 11 15.86 -12.03 -16.63
N SER A 12 16.62 -10.94 -16.60
CA SER A 12 16.24 -9.72 -15.86
C SER A 12 14.96 -9.09 -16.41
N LEU A 13 14.76 -9.09 -17.73
CA LEU A 13 13.53 -8.59 -18.36
C LEU A 13 12.30 -9.41 -17.93
N MET A 14 12.47 -10.74 -17.80
CA MET A 14 11.42 -11.61 -17.29
C MET A 14 11.05 -11.27 -15.84
N ILE A 15 12.05 -11.10 -14.97
CA ILE A 15 11.81 -10.67 -13.57
C ILE A 15 11.13 -9.30 -13.56
N PHE A 16 11.65 -8.34 -14.31
CA PHE A 16 11.08 -7.00 -14.44
C PHE A 16 9.62 -7.03 -14.88
N GLY A 17 9.25 -7.87 -15.84
CA GLY A 17 7.86 -8.02 -16.28
C GLY A 17 6.90 -8.40 -15.15
N ILE A 18 7.35 -9.27 -14.24
CA ILE A 18 6.57 -9.68 -13.07
C ILE A 18 6.43 -8.49 -12.11
N LEU A 19 7.53 -7.82 -11.77
CA LEU A 19 7.54 -6.65 -10.88
C LEU A 19 6.68 -5.50 -11.43
N PHE A 20 6.76 -5.29 -12.74
CA PHE A 20 6.03 -4.25 -13.46
C PHE A 20 4.52 -4.43 -13.35
N SER A 21 4.03 -5.66 -13.38
CA SER A 21 2.60 -5.99 -13.29
C SER A 21 2.07 -6.22 -11.89
N PHE A 22 2.93 -6.21 -10.87
CA PHE A 22 2.58 -6.57 -9.52
C PHE A 22 1.88 -5.42 -8.78
N GLU A 23 0.80 -5.73 -8.05
CA GLU A 23 0.05 -4.76 -7.25
C GLU A 23 0.26 -5.00 -5.76
N LEU A 24 0.57 -3.93 -5.04
CA LEU A 24 0.72 -3.92 -3.60
C LEU A 24 -0.63 -3.83 -2.90
N SER A 25 -0.67 -4.18 -1.61
CA SER A 25 -1.89 -4.14 -0.78
C SER A 25 -2.51 -2.75 -0.64
N ASN A 26 -1.76 -1.68 -0.92
CA ASN A 26 -2.24 -0.30 -0.94
C ASN A 26 -2.75 0.14 -2.33
N GLY A 27 -2.89 -0.78 -3.28
CA GLY A 27 -3.35 -0.51 -4.65
C GLY A 27 -2.31 0.16 -5.55
N PHE A 28 -1.04 0.24 -5.12
CA PHE A 28 0.04 0.75 -5.96
C PHE A 28 0.61 -0.35 -6.87
N CYS A 29 0.88 0.00 -8.11
CA CYS A 29 1.59 -0.85 -9.07
C CYS A 29 2.63 -0.04 -9.82
N LEU A 30 3.85 -0.57 -9.88
CA LEU A 30 4.98 0.10 -10.51
C LEU A 30 4.73 0.38 -11.99
N GLY A 31 4.15 -0.57 -12.72
CA GLY A 31 3.88 -0.41 -14.13
C GLY A 31 2.77 0.60 -14.40
N ASP A 32 1.75 0.68 -13.55
CA ASP A 32 0.72 1.72 -13.66
C ASP A 32 1.34 3.12 -13.54
N TYR A 33 2.23 3.30 -12.55
CA TYR A 33 2.94 4.56 -12.36
C TYR A 33 3.81 4.93 -13.57
N LEU A 34 4.59 3.97 -14.09
CA LEU A 34 5.47 4.20 -15.25
C LEU A 34 4.70 4.49 -16.53
N LEU A 35 3.62 3.76 -16.80
CA LEU A 35 2.77 4.00 -17.97
C LEU A 35 2.15 5.40 -17.91
N ASN A 36 1.57 5.77 -16.77
CA ASN A 36 0.97 7.09 -16.59
C ASN A 36 2.00 8.22 -16.72
N LYS A 37 3.21 8.05 -16.18
CA LYS A 37 4.34 8.99 -16.35
C LYS A 37 4.74 9.18 -17.81
N LEU A 38 4.62 8.13 -18.63
CA LEU A 38 4.89 8.16 -20.06
C LEU A 38 3.69 8.65 -20.89
N GLY A 39 2.58 9.02 -20.25
CA GLY A 39 1.34 9.42 -20.93
C GLY A 39 0.55 8.26 -21.54
N LEU A 40 0.87 7.01 -21.15
CA LEU A 40 0.16 5.81 -21.56
C LEU A 40 -0.88 5.44 -20.52
N LYS A 41 -2.05 4.99 -20.98
CA LYS A 41 -3.10 4.51 -20.08
C LYS A 41 -2.70 3.18 -19.44
N ALA A 42 -2.78 3.10 -18.12
CA ALA A 42 -2.52 1.87 -17.37
C ALA A 42 -3.77 0.96 -17.31
N TRP A 43 -4.95 1.56 -17.38
CA TRP A 43 -6.25 0.89 -17.34
C TRP A 43 -7.13 1.28 -18.53
N SER A 44 -8.10 0.43 -18.86
CA SER A 44 -9.14 0.77 -19.83
C SER A 44 -9.96 1.98 -19.38
N ASN A 45 -10.21 2.08 -18.07
CA ASN A 45 -10.79 3.26 -17.42
C ASN A 45 -9.89 3.70 -16.26
N ASP A 46 -8.98 4.64 -16.54
CA ASP A 46 -8.03 5.16 -15.55
C ASP A 46 -8.71 5.99 -14.45
N GLU A 47 -9.86 6.64 -14.73
CA GLU A 47 -10.53 7.52 -13.77
C GLU A 47 -11.12 6.74 -12.59
N GLU A 48 -11.71 5.57 -12.87
CA GLU A 48 -12.31 4.72 -11.85
C GLU A 48 -11.38 3.58 -11.40
N ARG A 49 -10.21 3.41 -12.04
CA ARG A 49 -9.34 2.22 -11.92
C ARG A 49 -10.13 0.90 -12.06
N LEU A 50 -11.13 0.91 -12.93
CA LEU A 50 -11.99 -0.22 -13.21
C LEU A 50 -11.71 -0.76 -14.62
N GLY A 51 -11.88 -2.08 -14.78
CA GLY A 51 -11.74 -2.75 -16.07
C GLY A 51 -10.37 -3.37 -16.33
N LEU A 52 -9.97 -3.42 -17.60
CA LEU A 52 -8.77 -4.13 -18.04
C LEU A 52 -7.51 -3.33 -17.71
N ARG A 53 -6.63 -3.92 -16.90
CA ARG A 53 -5.32 -3.36 -16.58
C ARG A 53 -4.32 -3.68 -17.69
N TYR A 54 -3.99 -2.70 -18.52
CA TYR A 54 -3.01 -2.85 -19.60
C TYR A 54 -1.62 -3.21 -19.10
N THR A 55 -1.27 -2.75 -17.89
CA THR A 55 -0.01 -3.09 -17.21
C THR A 55 0.23 -4.59 -17.10
N PHE A 56 -0.84 -5.38 -16.88
CA PHE A 56 -0.73 -6.84 -16.86
C PHE A 56 -0.27 -7.39 -18.21
N PHE A 57 -0.82 -6.88 -19.31
CA PHE A 57 -0.47 -7.33 -20.67
C PHE A 57 0.95 -6.94 -21.06
N TYR A 58 1.40 -5.74 -20.69
CA TYR A 58 2.79 -5.32 -20.87
C TYR A 58 3.75 -6.20 -20.06
N GLY A 59 3.43 -6.47 -18.78
CA GLY A 59 4.20 -7.38 -17.94
C GLY A 59 4.29 -8.79 -18.52
N LEU A 60 3.16 -9.33 -18.99
CA LEU A 60 3.11 -10.64 -19.64
C LEU A 60 3.98 -10.69 -20.92
N ALA A 61 3.96 -9.64 -21.74
CA ALA A 61 4.82 -9.53 -22.91
C ALA A 61 6.30 -9.56 -22.52
N PHE A 62 6.71 -8.80 -21.50
CA PHE A 62 8.07 -8.81 -20.98
C PHE A 62 8.49 -10.20 -20.46
N VAL A 63 7.60 -10.90 -19.76
CA VAL A 63 7.84 -12.28 -19.28
C VAL A 63 8.05 -13.24 -20.46
N ILE A 64 7.18 -13.21 -21.47
CA ILE A 64 7.28 -14.11 -22.63
C ILE A 64 8.56 -13.85 -23.43
N ILE A 65 8.86 -12.58 -23.71
CA ILE A 65 10.07 -12.18 -24.46
C ILE A 65 11.31 -12.52 -23.64
N GLY A 66 11.31 -12.21 -22.35
CA GLY A 66 12.38 -12.53 -21.41
C GLY A 66 12.64 -14.03 -21.31
N TRP A 67 11.59 -14.84 -21.19
CA TRP A 67 11.70 -16.30 -21.17
C TRP A 67 12.34 -16.84 -22.44
N ARG A 68 11.80 -16.48 -23.62
CA ARG A 68 12.31 -16.98 -24.91
C ARG A 68 13.75 -16.54 -25.18
N GLY A 69 14.09 -15.30 -24.82
CA GLY A 69 15.45 -14.80 -24.93
C GLY A 69 16.40 -15.53 -23.98
N ALA A 70 16.02 -15.69 -22.71
CA ALA A 70 16.83 -16.40 -21.72
C ALA A 70 17.05 -17.85 -22.14
N GLU A 71 16.02 -18.55 -22.61
CA GLU A 71 16.10 -19.90 -23.16
C GLU A 71 17.09 -20.00 -24.33
N LYS A 72 17.06 -19.04 -25.26
CA LYS A 72 17.93 -19.04 -26.45
C LYS A 72 19.39 -18.81 -26.08
N TYR A 73 19.67 -17.89 -25.17
CA TYR A 73 21.03 -17.40 -24.91
C TYR A 73 21.71 -18.03 -23.69
N LEU A 74 20.94 -18.60 -22.76
CA LEU A 74 21.43 -19.33 -21.57
C LEU A 74 21.19 -20.85 -21.68
N ARG A 75 21.06 -21.39 -22.90
CA ARG A 75 20.79 -22.82 -23.14
C ARG A 75 21.77 -23.76 -22.44
N ASP A 76 23.03 -23.37 -22.32
CA ASP A 76 24.10 -24.16 -21.70
C ASP A 76 24.19 -23.95 -20.17
N SER A 77 23.25 -23.19 -19.59
CA SER A 77 23.21 -22.94 -18.14
C SER A 77 22.37 -23.99 -17.43
N ARG A 78 22.92 -24.58 -16.36
CA ARG A 78 22.19 -25.51 -15.48
C ARG A 78 20.90 -24.91 -14.94
N LEU A 79 20.86 -23.58 -14.77
CA LEU A 79 19.72 -22.85 -14.23
C LEU A 79 18.53 -22.89 -15.20
N ILE A 80 18.75 -22.68 -16.51
CA ILE A 80 17.68 -22.80 -17.52
C ILE A 80 17.23 -24.25 -17.68
N GLU A 81 18.16 -25.21 -17.61
CA GLU A 81 17.80 -26.63 -17.71
C GLU A 81 16.89 -27.05 -16.54
N PHE A 82 17.17 -26.57 -15.32
CA PHE A 82 16.32 -26.76 -14.15
C PHE A 82 14.93 -26.13 -14.34
N ILE A 83 14.91 -24.86 -14.78
CA ILE A 83 13.69 -24.10 -15.05
C ILE A 83 12.81 -24.79 -16.11
N LYS A 84 13.40 -25.32 -17.18
CA LYS A 84 12.66 -26.04 -18.24
C LYS A 84 12.08 -27.36 -17.75
N LYS A 85 12.83 -28.13 -16.96
CA LYS A 85 12.39 -29.43 -16.45
C LYS A 85 11.30 -29.27 -15.39
N ARG A 86 11.30 -28.16 -14.65
CA ARG A 86 10.38 -27.92 -13.52
C ARG A 86 9.92 -26.47 -13.49
N PRO A 87 9.16 -26.00 -14.50
CA PRO A 87 8.75 -24.60 -14.60
C PRO A 87 7.87 -24.22 -13.41
N PHE A 88 6.97 -25.12 -12.98
CA PHE A 88 6.09 -24.88 -11.83
C PHE A 88 6.88 -24.61 -10.54
N ILE A 89 7.94 -25.38 -10.25
CA ILE A 89 8.75 -25.16 -9.04
C ILE A 89 9.49 -23.83 -9.11
N PHE A 90 10.03 -23.47 -10.28
CA PHE A 90 10.68 -22.17 -10.46
C PHE A 90 9.71 -21.01 -10.27
N PHE A 91 8.53 -21.06 -10.90
CA PHE A 91 7.51 -20.02 -10.74
C PHE A 91 7.00 -19.95 -9.30
N LEU A 92 6.80 -21.10 -8.64
CA LEU A 92 6.40 -21.14 -7.23
C LEU A 92 7.46 -20.54 -6.32
N ALA A 93 8.73 -20.91 -6.50
CA ALA A 93 9.84 -20.32 -5.75
C ALA A 93 9.97 -18.82 -6.04
N LEU A 94 9.81 -18.42 -7.30
CA LEU A 94 9.83 -17.01 -7.66
C LEU A 94 8.69 -16.25 -6.98
N ILE A 95 7.47 -16.79 -6.95
CA ILE A 95 6.36 -16.18 -6.21
C ILE A 95 6.69 -16.13 -4.71
N LEU A 96 7.12 -17.22 -4.10
CA LEU A 96 7.36 -17.30 -2.66
C LEU A 96 8.54 -16.45 -2.17
N PHE A 97 9.58 -16.28 -2.97
CA PHE A 97 10.79 -15.55 -2.55
C PHE A 97 10.85 -14.14 -3.12
N VAL A 98 10.47 -13.94 -4.39
CA VAL A 98 10.56 -12.63 -5.04
C VAL A 98 9.41 -11.74 -4.61
N VAL A 99 8.19 -12.26 -4.48
CA VAL A 99 7.04 -11.40 -4.11
C VAL A 99 7.23 -10.75 -2.74
N PRO A 100 7.55 -11.46 -1.64
CA PRO A 100 7.71 -10.81 -0.34
C PRO A 100 8.83 -9.77 -0.31
N ALA A 101 9.99 -10.10 -0.91
CA ALA A 101 11.11 -9.18 -1.00
C ALA A 101 10.75 -7.91 -1.79
N VAL A 102 9.95 -8.07 -2.85
CA VAL A 102 9.45 -6.95 -3.65
C VAL A 102 8.44 -6.16 -2.85
N LEU A 103 7.50 -6.79 -2.13
CA LEU A 103 6.53 -6.09 -1.29
C LEU A 103 7.21 -5.14 -0.31
N GLU A 104 8.27 -5.61 0.35
CA GLU A 104 9.03 -4.82 1.33
C GLU A 104 9.75 -3.64 0.67
N VAL A 105 10.55 -3.88 -0.38
CA VAL A 105 11.28 -2.81 -1.09
C VAL A 105 10.33 -1.82 -1.77
N SER A 106 9.21 -2.31 -2.32
CA SER A 106 8.24 -1.46 -3.01
C SER A 106 7.49 -0.57 -2.04
N LYS A 107 7.25 -1.02 -0.81
CA LYS A 107 6.65 -0.23 0.25
C LYS A 107 7.55 0.96 0.61
N ASP A 108 8.83 0.70 0.84
CA ASP A 108 9.82 1.76 1.12
C ASP A 108 9.96 2.72 -0.05
N THR A 109 9.99 2.18 -1.27
CA THR A 109 10.06 2.97 -2.51
C THR A 109 8.82 3.85 -2.67
N TYR A 110 7.62 3.30 -2.43
CA TYR A 110 6.36 4.04 -2.51
C TYR A 110 6.42 5.26 -1.61
N TYR A 111 6.72 5.09 -0.32
CA TYR A 111 6.76 6.19 0.61
C TYR A 111 7.92 7.16 0.36
N TRP A 112 9.06 6.67 -0.16
CA TRP A 112 10.17 7.55 -0.58
C TRP A 112 9.78 8.52 -1.70
N PHE A 113 8.82 8.15 -2.55
CA PHE A 113 8.29 9.00 -3.62
C PHE A 113 7.09 9.85 -3.21
N GLN A 114 6.54 9.66 -2.01
CA GLN A 114 5.46 10.48 -1.49
C GLN A 114 6.03 11.61 -0.64
N ASP A 115 5.52 12.82 -0.87
CA ASP A 115 5.78 13.96 0.01
C ASP A 115 4.58 14.18 0.94
N ASP A 116 4.84 14.87 2.06
CA ASP A 116 3.79 15.42 2.94
C ASP A 116 2.89 14.33 3.56
N LEU A 117 1.60 14.60 3.78
CA LEU A 117 0.63 13.66 4.37
C LEU A 117 0.52 12.30 3.66
N LYS A 118 0.88 12.21 2.37
CA LYS A 118 0.82 10.94 1.63
C LYS A 118 1.94 9.96 2.03
N ALA A 119 2.96 10.46 2.71
CA ALA A 119 4.03 9.66 3.27
C ALA A 119 3.65 8.98 4.61
N ILE A 120 2.42 9.22 5.11
CA ILE A 120 1.95 8.65 6.36
C ILE A 120 1.14 7.40 6.09
N GLU A 121 1.59 6.28 6.64
CA GLU A 121 0.89 5.01 6.59
C GLU A 121 -0.11 4.89 7.73
N TYR A 122 -1.34 4.49 7.41
CA TYR A 122 -2.36 4.12 8.39
C TYR A 122 -2.45 2.60 8.53
N HIS A 123 -2.28 2.09 9.76
CA HIS A 123 -2.40 0.65 10.05
C HIS A 123 -3.80 0.33 10.56
N SER A 124 -4.76 0.15 9.65
CA SER A 124 -6.17 -0.08 10.00
C SER A 124 -6.39 -1.29 10.91
N LYS A 125 -5.68 -2.40 10.66
CA LYS A 125 -5.80 -3.64 11.46
C LYS A 125 -5.33 -3.49 12.91
N GLU A 126 -4.46 -2.51 13.17
CA GLU A 126 -3.93 -2.23 14.51
C GLU A 126 -4.66 -1.05 15.17
N SER A 127 -5.62 -0.45 14.47
CA SER A 127 -6.35 0.72 14.93
C SER A 127 -7.74 0.32 15.39
N ILE A 128 -8.15 0.80 16.56
CA ILE A 128 -9.40 0.41 17.20
C ILE A 128 -10.10 1.65 17.73
N CYS A 129 -11.43 1.68 17.58
CA CYS A 129 -12.30 2.70 18.15
C CYS A 129 -13.43 2.05 18.94
N HIS A 130 -13.61 2.46 20.17
CA HIS A 130 -14.68 2.07 21.07
C HIS A 130 -15.65 3.22 21.24
N ILE A 131 -16.93 2.87 21.17
CA ILE A 131 -18.07 3.75 21.45
C ILE A 131 -18.75 3.17 22.67
N ASP A 132 -18.72 3.91 23.78
CA ASP A 132 -19.37 3.54 25.02
C ASP A 132 -20.43 4.57 25.39
N THR A 133 -21.61 4.13 25.83
CA THR A 133 -22.63 5.05 26.33
C THR A 133 -22.42 5.32 27.82
N GLU A 134 -22.13 6.58 28.16
CA GLU A 134 -21.96 7.06 29.54
C GLU A 134 -22.99 8.16 29.83
N GLY A 135 -24.16 7.76 30.35
CA GLY A 135 -25.23 8.69 30.72
C GLY A 135 -25.90 9.36 29.51
N GLU A 136 -25.81 10.70 29.42
CA GLU A 136 -26.35 11.49 28.29
C GLU A 136 -25.35 11.73 27.15
N ARG A 137 -24.11 11.26 27.31
CA ARG A 137 -23.06 11.41 26.30
C ARG A 137 -22.53 10.05 25.89
N LYS A 138 -21.93 10.00 24.71
CA LYS A 138 -21.20 8.84 24.20
C LYS A 138 -19.73 9.13 24.27
N LYS A 139 -18.98 8.23 24.90
CA LYS A 139 -17.53 8.28 25.00
C LYS A 139 -16.94 7.57 23.79
N ILE A 140 -16.04 8.26 23.11
CA ILE A 140 -15.32 7.77 21.95
C ILE A 140 -13.86 7.66 22.37
N SER A 141 -13.36 6.43 22.41
CA SER A 141 -11.98 6.16 22.83
C SER A 141 -11.32 5.13 21.93
N GLY A 142 -10.00 5.12 21.88
CA GLY A 142 -9.29 4.13 21.09
C GLY A 142 -7.88 4.56 20.70
N THR A 143 -7.31 3.84 19.74
CA THR A 143 -5.95 4.05 19.26
C THR A 143 -5.92 4.00 17.74
N ILE A 144 -5.29 5.00 17.13
CA ILE A 144 -4.97 5.01 15.69
C ILE A 144 -3.46 4.78 15.53
N SER A 145 -3.07 3.72 14.83
CA SER A 145 -1.67 3.41 14.57
C SER A 145 -1.21 3.99 13.24
N LEU A 146 -0.18 4.84 13.27
CA LEU A 146 0.39 5.53 12.12
C LEU A 146 1.88 5.29 12.00
N THR A 147 2.43 5.42 10.79
CA THR A 147 3.88 5.49 10.58
C THR A 147 4.23 6.62 9.63
N ASN A 148 5.12 7.51 10.04
CA ASN A 148 5.62 8.56 9.17
C ASN A 148 6.85 8.05 8.41
N HIS A 149 6.72 7.84 7.11
CA HIS A 149 7.83 7.40 6.24
C HIS A 149 8.54 8.57 5.54
N SER A 150 8.13 9.82 5.79
CA SER A 150 8.83 10.99 5.24
C SER A 150 10.15 11.25 5.96
N LYS A 151 10.99 12.08 5.35
CA LYS A 151 12.25 12.55 5.94
C LYS A 151 12.06 13.73 6.92
N GLU A 152 10.84 14.25 7.01
CA GLU A 152 10.51 15.44 7.79
C GLU A 152 9.52 15.12 8.90
N VAL A 153 9.47 15.98 9.91
CA VAL A 153 8.45 15.90 10.95
C VAL A 153 7.10 16.27 10.33
N GLN A 154 6.09 15.42 10.53
CA GLN A 154 4.73 15.68 10.04
C GLN A 154 3.82 16.06 11.21
N GLU A 155 3.08 17.14 11.05
CA GLU A 155 2.01 17.54 11.96
C GLU A 155 0.66 17.24 11.32
N VAL A 156 -0.09 16.32 11.93
CA VAL A 156 -1.34 15.81 11.36
C VAL A 156 -2.52 15.96 12.29
N ALA A 157 -3.64 16.39 11.73
CA ALA A 157 -4.94 16.26 12.38
C ALA A 157 -5.70 15.09 11.76
N LEU A 158 -6.38 14.31 12.60
CA LEU A 158 -7.13 13.13 12.19
C LEU A 158 -8.61 13.40 12.23
N LYS A 159 -9.31 12.96 11.18
CA LYS A 159 -10.75 13.04 11.06
C LYS A 159 -11.33 11.65 10.89
N LEU A 160 -12.25 11.27 11.76
CA LEU A 160 -13.09 10.10 11.60
C LEU A 160 -14.15 10.42 10.54
N VAL A 161 -14.21 9.63 9.47
CA VAL A 161 -15.14 9.85 8.34
C VAL A 161 -16.05 8.65 8.10
N ASP A 162 -16.02 7.68 9.01
CA ASP A 162 -16.77 6.44 8.93
C ASP A 162 -18.29 6.67 9.08
N LYS A 163 -18.96 6.81 7.93
CA LYS A 163 -20.39 7.17 7.85
C LYS A 163 -21.33 6.08 8.32
N GLU A 164 -20.84 4.85 8.46
CA GLU A 164 -21.64 3.76 9.02
C GLU A 164 -21.91 4.03 10.50
N TYR A 165 -20.92 4.55 11.24
CA TYR A 165 -21.01 4.75 12.68
C TYR A 165 -21.25 6.21 13.08
N PHE A 166 -20.76 7.16 12.28
CA PHE A 166 -20.77 8.60 12.56
C PHE A 166 -21.46 9.38 11.45
N PRO A 167 -22.60 10.05 11.71
CA PRO A 167 -23.32 10.84 10.69
C PRO A 167 -22.46 12.01 10.19
N GLU A 168 -21.69 12.60 11.10
CA GLU A 168 -20.82 13.75 10.85
C GLU A 168 -19.36 13.34 10.94
N ASP A 169 -18.49 14.10 10.27
CA ASP A 169 -17.05 13.91 10.41
C ASP A 169 -16.60 14.40 11.79
N ILE A 170 -15.80 13.59 12.49
CA ILE A 170 -15.35 13.92 13.85
C ILE A 170 -13.84 14.14 13.86
N ILE A 171 -13.38 15.28 14.37
CA ILE A 171 -11.94 15.53 14.57
C ILE A 171 -11.52 14.80 15.85
N LEU A 172 -10.56 13.89 15.73
CA LEU A 172 -10.01 13.18 16.87
C LEU A 172 -9.20 14.13 17.75
N LYS A 173 -9.34 13.95 19.05
CA LYS A 173 -8.61 14.71 20.07
C LYS A 173 -7.95 13.74 21.04
N ASP A 174 -6.73 14.04 21.43
CA ASP A 174 -6.03 13.33 22.50
C ASP A 174 -6.69 13.60 23.86
N ASP A 175 -6.19 12.92 24.91
CA ASP A 175 -6.66 13.08 26.28
C ASP A 175 -6.52 14.52 26.83
N GLN A 176 -5.69 15.35 26.18
CA GLN A 176 -5.45 16.75 26.51
C GLN A 176 -6.30 17.72 25.68
N GLY A 177 -7.10 17.20 24.74
CA GLY A 177 -7.95 17.98 23.84
C GLY A 177 -7.22 18.52 22.61
N HIS A 178 -5.95 18.16 22.38
CA HIS A 178 -5.22 18.52 21.17
C HIS A 178 -5.72 17.70 19.99
N SER A 179 -5.88 18.37 18.83
CA SER A 179 -6.31 17.75 17.58
C SER A 179 -5.17 17.54 16.59
N THR A 180 -3.93 17.78 17.01
CA THR A 180 -2.74 17.71 16.16
C THR A 180 -1.72 16.80 16.80
N TYR A 181 -1.23 15.86 16.01
CA TYR A 181 -0.25 14.87 16.40
C TYR A 181 1.04 15.10 15.61
N ARG A 182 2.17 15.04 16.31
CA ARG A 182 3.49 15.24 15.72
C ARG A 182 4.18 13.89 15.53
N LEU A 183 4.44 13.51 14.29
CA LEU A 183 5.07 12.24 13.92
C LEU A 183 6.51 12.48 13.44
N LEU A 184 7.49 11.87 14.11
CA LEU A 184 8.89 11.97 13.69
C LEU A 184 9.19 11.07 12.48
N PRO A 185 10.22 11.40 11.67
CA PRO A 185 10.66 10.55 10.56
C PRO A 185 10.93 9.10 10.99
N GLY A 186 10.34 8.14 10.29
CA GLY A 186 10.48 6.71 10.56
C GLY A 186 9.76 6.21 11.81
N GLN A 187 9.08 7.09 12.56
CA GLN A 187 8.40 6.70 13.79
C GLN A 187 7.05 6.05 13.46
N LYS A 188 6.85 4.85 14.00
CA LYS A 188 5.52 4.26 14.20
C LYS A 188 4.99 4.72 15.56
N ASP A 189 3.81 5.30 15.57
CA ASP A 189 3.18 5.81 16.79
C ASP A 189 1.71 5.39 16.88
N ASN A 190 1.25 5.23 18.12
CA ASN A 190 -0.09 4.77 18.47
C ASN A 190 -0.82 5.92 19.16
N LEU A 191 -1.61 6.65 18.39
CA LEU A 191 -2.29 7.85 18.82
C LEU A 191 -3.56 7.48 19.59
N SER A 192 -3.51 7.62 20.90
CA SER A 192 -4.68 7.47 21.76
C SER A 192 -5.58 8.70 21.66
N PHE A 193 -6.88 8.47 21.56
CA PHE A 193 -7.89 9.51 21.61
C PHE A 193 -8.97 9.13 22.61
N ASN A 194 -9.53 10.13 23.27
CA ASN A 194 -10.61 9.95 24.22
C ASN A 194 -11.40 11.26 24.36
N PHE A 195 -12.65 11.26 23.90
CA PHE A 195 -13.51 12.43 23.99
C PHE A 195 -14.98 12.04 24.06
N TYR A 196 -15.82 13.00 24.43
CA TYR A 196 -17.27 12.80 24.53
C TYR A 196 -17.99 13.50 23.38
N ILE A 197 -19.04 12.86 22.88
CA ILE A 197 -19.99 13.43 21.91
C ILE A 197 -21.43 13.24 22.38
N ASP A 198 -22.33 14.05 21.84
CA ASP A 198 -23.76 13.97 22.17
C ASP A 198 -24.40 12.73 21.52
N LYS A 199 -25.41 12.14 22.19
CA LYS A 199 -26.08 10.89 21.77
C LYS A 199 -26.55 10.86 20.31
N GLY A 200 -26.92 12.01 19.73
CA GLY A 200 -27.38 12.13 18.34
C GLY A 200 -26.27 12.09 17.28
N LYS A 201 -25.00 12.03 17.68
CA LYS A 201 -23.84 12.03 16.77
C LYS A 201 -23.25 10.64 16.49
N THR A 202 -23.90 9.58 16.94
CA THR A 202 -23.57 8.20 16.51
C THR A 202 -24.84 7.41 16.24
N ALA A 203 -24.75 6.43 15.34
CA ALA A 203 -25.85 5.53 15.03
C ALA A 203 -26.01 4.40 16.09
N PHE A 204 -25.05 4.22 17.00
CA PHE A 204 -24.97 3.07 17.90
C PHE A 204 -24.74 3.46 19.36
N ASP A 205 -25.31 2.70 20.29
CA ASP A 205 -25.17 2.90 21.74
C ASP A 205 -23.98 2.13 22.35
N GLY A 206 -23.34 1.26 21.56
CA GLY A 206 -22.13 0.56 21.95
C GLY A 206 -21.52 -0.15 20.74
N ALA A 207 -20.24 0.10 20.45
CA ALA A 207 -19.56 -0.55 19.33
C ALA A 207 -18.04 -0.61 19.54
N SER A 208 -17.42 -1.65 18.99
CA SER A 208 -15.97 -1.73 18.83
C SER A 208 -15.67 -1.87 17.34
N ILE A 209 -15.00 -0.87 16.79
CA ILE A 209 -14.69 -0.74 15.36
C ILE A 209 -13.20 -1.00 15.20
N THR A 210 -12.87 -2.02 14.41
CA THR A 210 -11.49 -2.28 14.00
C THR A 210 -11.24 -1.64 12.65
N GLY A 211 -10.23 -0.79 12.56
CA GLY A 211 -9.88 -0.07 11.33
C GLY A 211 -10.90 0.99 10.93
N PRO A 212 -11.29 1.92 11.82
CA PRO A 212 -12.26 2.96 11.47
C PRO A 212 -11.76 3.82 10.29
N GLU A 213 -12.68 4.25 9.42
CA GLU A 213 -12.29 5.10 8.29
C GLU A 213 -11.83 6.49 8.76
N ILE A 214 -10.60 6.87 8.39
CA ILE A 214 -9.99 8.15 8.76
C ILE A 214 -9.52 8.96 7.54
N ARG A 215 -9.41 10.27 7.73
CA ARG A 215 -8.83 11.21 6.78
C ARG A 215 -7.82 12.12 7.48
N PHE A 216 -6.66 12.29 6.87
CA PHE A 216 -5.65 13.26 7.30
C PHE A 216 -6.04 14.68 6.88
N ILE A 217 -5.90 15.64 7.78
CA ILE A 217 -6.08 17.06 7.51
C ILE A 217 -4.74 17.75 7.69
N LYS A 218 -4.31 18.49 6.66
CA LYS A 218 -3.15 19.38 6.74
C LYS A 218 -3.57 20.65 7.46
N LYS A 219 -2.80 21.06 8.47
CA LYS A 219 -2.97 22.39 9.04
C LYS A 219 -2.27 23.39 8.12
N SER A 220 -3.01 24.37 7.61
CA SER A 220 -2.44 25.47 6.80
C SER A 220 -1.67 26.45 7.67
#